data_AF-A0AAW2T5A6-F1
#
_entry.id   AF-A0AAW2T5A6-F1
#
_cell.length_a   1.000
_cell.length_b   1.000
_cell.length_c   1.000
_cell.angle_alpha   90.00
_cell.angle_beta   90.00
_cell.angle_gamma   90.00
#
_symmetry.space_group_name_H-M   'P 1'
#
loop_
_entity.id
_entity.type
_entity.pdbx_description
1 polymer ?
#
loop_
_entity_poly.entity_id
_entity_poly.type
_entity_poly.pdbx_seq_one_letter_code
_entity_poly.pdbx_strand_id
1 'polypeptide(L)'
;MPESSKNDLLVLSIYDVIDALKIREVGGLLNATFGNATELIISMHALKSGMLRVVQQSLLGSILSNMLLVLGCALLGGGIVHCKKEQVFNKSSAAMNSGLLLMAVMGLLFPAVLHFTHTEMHFGKSELVLSRFSSCVMLVAYGAYIIFQLTNQKNLYSPISEEGTQTEGEGGSADNEEPDISKWESIMWLFILTSLISILSEYLVNAIEGASVAMNIPISFISVILLPIVGNAAEHAGAIMFAMKDKLDISLGVAIGSSTQIAMFGIPFSVVVGWIMGRPMDLNFQLFETATLVMTVLVVAFMLQEGTSNYFKGLMLLLCYLIVAAGFFVHIDPESVRKSLNIHLSSNLQYPGVVYLCASTQL
;
A
#
# COMPACT_ATOMS: atom_id res chain seq x y z
N MET A 1 29.77 -11.43 -31.29
CA MET A 1 29.28 -12.05 -30.04
C MET A 1 29.36 -10.98 -28.96
N PRO A 2 28.28 -10.25 -28.65
CA PRO A 2 28.30 -9.34 -27.54
C PRO A 2 27.91 -10.10 -26.27
N GLU A 3 28.84 -10.10 -25.33
CA GLU A 3 28.80 -10.74 -24.03
C GLU A 3 28.13 -9.81 -23.00
N SER A 4 26.99 -9.19 -23.35
CA SER A 4 26.29 -8.22 -22.50
C SER A 4 24.90 -8.66 -22.04
N SER A 5 24.41 -9.83 -22.45
CA SER A 5 23.03 -10.29 -22.16
C SER A 5 22.89 -11.08 -20.84
N LYS A 6 23.98 -11.34 -20.10
CA LYS A 6 23.93 -12.26 -18.94
C LYS A 6 23.67 -11.61 -17.57
N ASN A 7 23.58 -10.29 -17.47
CA ASN A 7 23.41 -9.61 -16.17
C ASN A 7 22.01 -9.04 -15.90
N ASP A 8 21.08 -9.09 -16.86
CA ASP A 8 19.72 -8.56 -16.68
C ASP A 8 18.73 -9.58 -16.09
N LEU A 9 19.18 -10.82 -15.85
CA LEU A 9 18.33 -11.90 -15.33
C LEU A 9 17.90 -11.74 -13.85
N LEU A 10 18.47 -10.77 -13.13
CA LEU A 10 18.30 -10.61 -11.68
C LEU A 10 17.14 -9.68 -11.27
N VAL A 11 16.46 -9.06 -12.23
CA VAL A 11 15.28 -8.21 -11.94
C VAL A 11 14.13 -8.59 -12.87
N LEU A 12 13.76 -9.88 -12.88
CA LEU A 12 12.44 -10.29 -13.38
C LEU A 12 11.42 -9.77 -12.36
N SER A 13 10.88 -8.59 -12.63
CA SER A 13 9.88 -8.00 -11.77
C SER A 13 8.57 -8.76 -11.92
N ILE A 14 7.73 -8.75 -10.89
CA ILE A 14 6.33 -9.20 -11.01
C ILE A 14 5.63 -8.52 -12.20
N TYR A 15 6.05 -7.31 -12.57
CA TYR A 15 5.56 -6.60 -13.76
C TYR A 15 5.93 -7.29 -15.07
N ASP A 16 7.14 -7.81 -15.25
CA ASP A 16 7.52 -8.49 -16.50
C ASP A 16 6.69 -9.76 -16.73
N VAL A 17 6.38 -10.45 -15.63
CA VAL A 17 5.50 -11.62 -15.59
C VAL A 17 4.03 -11.25 -15.85
N ILE A 18 3.53 -10.16 -15.23
CA ILE A 18 2.16 -9.66 -15.44
C ILE A 18 1.99 -9.11 -16.87
N ASP A 19 3.01 -8.44 -17.41
CA ASP A 19 2.97 -7.82 -18.75
C ASP A 19 3.03 -8.90 -19.84
N ALA A 20 3.83 -9.95 -19.65
CA ALA A 20 3.82 -11.14 -20.50
C ALA A 20 2.50 -11.95 -20.40
N LEU A 21 1.80 -11.85 -19.27
CA LEU A 21 0.49 -12.45 -19.04
C LEU A 21 -0.69 -11.67 -19.64
N LYS A 22 -0.47 -10.57 -20.40
CA LYS A 22 -1.50 -9.73 -21.08
C LYS A 22 -2.58 -10.55 -21.82
N ILE A 23 -3.54 -11.07 -21.07
CA ILE A 23 -4.86 -11.46 -21.54
C ILE A 23 -5.66 -10.16 -21.45
N ARG A 24 -5.96 -9.59 -22.61
CA ARG A 24 -6.48 -8.21 -22.82
C ARG A 24 -7.74 -7.84 -22.00
N GLU A 25 -8.39 -8.80 -21.35
CA GLU A 25 -9.56 -8.59 -20.48
C GLU A 25 -9.33 -8.97 -19.01
N VAL A 26 -8.28 -9.75 -18.69
CA VAL A 26 -7.94 -10.19 -17.31
C VAL A 26 -6.78 -9.38 -16.72
N GLY A 27 -6.02 -8.66 -17.56
CA GLY A 27 -4.84 -7.88 -17.15
C GLY A 27 -5.11 -6.86 -16.04
N GLY A 28 -6.26 -6.19 -16.05
CA GLY A 28 -6.63 -5.25 -14.97
C GLY A 28 -6.90 -5.94 -13.63
N LEU A 29 -7.53 -7.12 -13.65
CA LEU A 29 -7.82 -7.91 -12.46
C LEU A 29 -6.57 -8.64 -11.92
N LEU A 30 -5.70 -9.09 -12.83
CA LEU A 30 -4.38 -9.65 -12.53
C LEU A 30 -3.47 -8.58 -11.93
N ASN A 31 -3.41 -7.39 -12.53
CA ASN A 31 -2.62 -6.29 -12.00
C ASN A 31 -3.12 -5.83 -10.63
N ALA A 32 -4.44 -5.80 -10.42
CA ALA A 32 -4.97 -5.62 -9.08
C ALA A 32 -4.47 -6.74 -8.15
N THR A 33 -4.81 -8.00 -8.40
CA THR A 33 -4.55 -9.09 -7.46
C THR A 33 -3.07 -9.34 -7.18
N PHE A 34 -2.22 -9.32 -8.22
CA PHE A 34 -0.80 -9.62 -8.10
C PHE A 34 0.07 -8.40 -7.80
N GLY A 35 -0.40 -7.19 -8.08
CA GLY A 35 0.31 -5.95 -7.73
C GLY A 35 0.56 -5.86 -6.23
N ASN A 36 -0.43 -6.17 -5.40
CA ASN A 36 -0.29 -6.17 -3.94
C ASN A 36 -0.31 -7.58 -3.34
N ALA A 37 0.15 -8.60 -4.09
CA ALA A 37 0.11 -9.98 -3.61
C ALA A 37 0.96 -10.17 -2.36
N THR A 38 2.11 -9.50 -2.29
CA THR A 38 3.04 -9.63 -1.16
C THR A 38 2.37 -9.22 0.16
N GLU A 39 1.73 -8.06 0.20
CA GLU A 39 1.07 -7.57 1.42
C GLU A 39 -0.17 -8.37 1.77
N LEU A 40 -0.93 -8.83 0.78
CA LEU A 40 -2.06 -9.72 1.01
C LEU A 40 -1.61 -11.06 1.58
N ILE A 41 -0.55 -11.67 1.06
CA ILE A 41 0.00 -12.94 1.56
C ILE A 41 0.50 -12.79 3.01
N ILE A 42 1.27 -11.73 3.30
CA ILE A 42 1.73 -11.42 4.67
C ILE A 42 0.53 -11.23 5.60
N SER A 43 -0.47 -10.47 5.15
CA SER A 43 -1.70 -10.22 5.90
C SER A 43 -2.49 -11.50 6.19
N MET A 44 -2.60 -12.41 5.22
CA MET A 44 -3.28 -13.70 5.42
C MET A 44 -2.52 -14.59 6.41
N HIS A 45 -1.19 -14.62 6.38
CA HIS A 45 -0.41 -15.36 7.37
C HIS A 45 -0.51 -14.77 8.78
N ALA A 46 -0.44 -13.45 8.92
CA ALA A 46 -0.64 -12.76 10.19
C ALA A 46 -2.07 -12.99 10.73
N LEU A 47 -3.09 -12.93 9.87
CA LEU A 47 -4.48 -13.23 10.23
C LEU A 47 -4.66 -14.67 10.72
N LYS A 48 -4.06 -15.65 10.02
CA LYS A 48 -4.07 -17.07 10.43
C LYS A 48 -3.42 -17.26 11.80
N SER A 49 -2.32 -16.56 12.04
CA SER A 49 -1.57 -16.54 13.30
C SER A 49 -2.26 -15.74 14.41
N GLY A 50 -3.39 -15.07 14.12
CA GLY A 50 -4.15 -14.27 15.09
C GLY A 50 -3.54 -12.90 15.40
N MET A 51 -2.55 -12.46 14.62
CA MET A 51 -1.89 -11.16 14.77
C MET A 51 -2.69 -10.06 14.05
N LEU A 52 -3.91 -9.80 14.51
CA LEU A 52 -4.86 -8.88 13.85
C LEU A 52 -4.31 -7.46 13.73
N ARG A 53 -3.64 -6.96 14.78
CA ARG A 53 -3.01 -5.64 14.78
C ARG A 53 -1.88 -5.52 13.76
N VAL A 54 -1.10 -6.58 13.55
CA VAL A 54 -0.06 -6.61 12.51
C VAL A 54 -0.70 -6.50 11.13
N VAL A 55 -1.82 -7.18 10.86
CA VAL A 55 -2.56 -7.07 9.59
C VAL A 55 -3.03 -5.64 9.34
N GLN A 56 -3.68 -5.02 10.33
CA GLN A 56 -4.15 -3.64 10.23
C GLN A 56 -2.95 -2.71 9.98
N GLN A 57 -1.92 -2.78 10.81
CA GLN A 57 -0.76 -1.90 10.73
C GLN A 57 0.03 -2.07 9.43
N SER A 58 0.21 -3.30 8.91
CA SER A 58 0.92 -3.53 7.66
C SER A 58 0.17 -2.98 6.44
N LEU A 59 -1.15 -3.19 6.38
CA LEU A 59 -1.97 -2.68 5.27
C LEU A 59 -2.08 -1.15 5.31
N LEU A 60 -2.23 -0.56 6.50
CA LEU A 60 -2.17 0.89 6.70
C LEU A 60 -0.82 1.44 6.24
N GLY A 61 0.27 0.82 6.69
CA GLY A 61 1.63 1.21 6.34
C GLY A 61 1.88 1.21 4.84
N SER A 62 1.37 0.21 4.11
CA SER A 62 1.49 0.16 2.65
C SER A 62 0.78 1.35 1.98
N ILE A 63 -0.42 1.73 2.45
CA ILE A 63 -1.10 2.94 1.96
C ILE A 63 -0.27 4.20 2.25
N LEU A 64 0.23 4.37 3.48
CA LEU A 64 1.01 5.55 3.88
C LEU A 64 2.34 5.64 3.09
N SER A 65 3.03 4.51 2.91
CA SER A 65 4.25 4.42 2.14
C SER A 65 3.99 4.79 0.68
N ASN A 66 2.98 4.22 0.04
CA ASN A 66 2.69 4.51 -1.37
C ASN A 66 2.27 5.98 -1.57
N MET A 67 1.46 6.53 -0.66
CA MET A 67 0.94 7.90 -0.75
C MET A 67 1.97 8.98 -0.46
N LEU A 68 2.85 8.77 0.52
CA LEU A 68 3.79 9.82 0.94
C LEU A 68 5.21 9.51 0.45
N LEU A 69 5.72 8.30 0.70
CA LEU A 69 7.09 7.94 0.38
C LEU A 69 7.27 7.73 -1.12
N VAL A 70 6.51 6.84 -1.74
CA VAL A 70 6.68 6.47 -3.15
C VAL A 70 6.33 7.63 -4.06
N LEU A 71 5.14 8.20 -3.87
CA LEU A 71 4.73 9.37 -4.62
C LEU A 71 5.70 10.53 -4.38
N GLY A 72 6.13 10.78 -3.13
CA GLY A 72 7.12 11.81 -2.82
C GLY A 72 8.44 11.62 -3.55
N CYS A 73 9.01 10.41 -3.51
CA CYS A 73 10.24 10.06 -4.24
C CYS A 73 10.06 10.19 -5.75
N ALA A 74 8.90 9.80 -6.30
CA ALA A 74 8.62 9.87 -7.72
C ALA A 74 8.49 11.32 -8.20
N LEU A 75 7.72 12.15 -7.50
CA LEU A 75 7.58 13.58 -7.85
C LEU A 75 8.91 14.33 -7.66
N LEU A 76 9.69 13.98 -6.63
CA LEU A 76 11.01 14.56 -6.40
C LEU A 76 12.00 14.17 -7.49
N GLY A 77 12.13 12.87 -7.78
CA GLY A 77 13.03 12.34 -8.81
C GLY A 77 12.66 12.84 -10.20
N GLY A 78 11.38 12.74 -10.58
CA GLY A 78 10.86 13.26 -11.84
C GLY A 78 11.06 14.77 -11.98
N GLY A 79 10.78 15.53 -10.92
CA GLY A 79 10.94 16.98 -10.89
C GLY A 79 12.40 17.47 -10.90
N ILE A 80 13.34 16.70 -10.35
CA ILE A 80 14.79 17.02 -10.43
C ILE A 80 15.29 16.79 -11.86
N VAL A 81 14.94 15.64 -12.45
CA VAL A 81 15.33 15.31 -13.84
C VAL A 81 14.73 16.33 -14.82
N HIS A 82 13.47 16.69 -14.62
CA HIS A 82 12.74 17.64 -15.46
C HIS A 82 12.65 19.04 -14.83
N CYS A 83 13.70 19.53 -14.19
CA CYS A 83 13.67 20.80 -13.44
C CYS A 83 13.25 22.05 -14.26
N LYS A 84 13.32 21.99 -15.59
CA LYS A 84 12.94 23.07 -16.51
C LYS A 84 11.52 22.94 -17.08
N LYS A 85 10.81 21.85 -16.77
CA LYS A 85 9.49 21.52 -17.34
C LYS A 85 8.56 21.03 -16.23
N GLU A 86 7.35 21.55 -16.16
CA GLU A 86 6.34 20.95 -15.28
C GLU A 86 5.83 19.65 -15.88
N GLN A 87 5.81 18.59 -15.07
CA GLN A 87 5.22 17.32 -15.48
C GLN A 87 3.72 17.37 -15.25
N VAL A 88 2.95 16.94 -16.24
CA VAL A 88 1.48 16.94 -16.20
C VAL A 88 0.96 15.51 -16.09
N PHE A 89 -0.19 15.34 -15.46
CA PHE A 89 -0.87 14.06 -15.36
C PHE A 89 -2.40 14.24 -15.45
N ASN A 90 -3.10 13.13 -15.67
CA ASN A 90 -4.54 13.09 -15.82
C ASN A 90 -5.26 13.34 -14.48
N LYS A 91 -5.79 14.56 -14.33
CA LYS A 91 -6.58 15.00 -13.16
C LYS A 91 -7.80 14.12 -12.88
N SER A 92 -8.47 13.62 -13.93
CA SER A 92 -9.69 12.83 -13.78
C SER A 92 -9.40 11.49 -13.11
N SER A 93 -8.35 10.80 -13.58
CA SER A 93 -7.90 9.54 -13.00
C SER A 93 -7.42 9.71 -11.55
N ALA A 94 -6.65 10.76 -11.28
CA ALA A 94 -6.19 11.07 -9.92
C ALA A 94 -7.37 11.40 -8.97
N ALA A 95 -8.37 12.16 -9.45
CA ALA A 95 -9.55 12.51 -8.69
C ALA A 95 -10.43 11.30 -8.37
N MET A 96 -10.65 10.39 -9.32
CA MET A 96 -11.41 9.15 -9.09
C MET A 96 -10.78 8.27 -7.99
N ASN A 97 -9.45 8.04 -8.08
CA ASN A 97 -8.74 7.27 -7.06
C ASN A 97 -8.73 7.97 -5.69
N SER A 98 -8.54 9.29 -5.67
CA SER A 98 -8.63 10.07 -4.42
C SER A 98 -10.03 10.00 -3.80
N GLY A 99 -11.09 10.00 -4.61
CA GLY A 99 -12.46 9.83 -4.15
C GLY A 99 -12.71 8.45 -3.52
N LEU A 100 -12.15 7.38 -4.10
CA LEU A 100 -12.22 6.03 -3.52
C LEU A 100 -11.44 5.92 -2.22
N LEU A 101 -10.25 6.55 -2.12
CA LEU A 101 -9.50 6.63 -0.87
C LEU A 101 -10.27 7.37 0.23
N LEU A 102 -10.96 8.47 -0.11
CA LEU A 102 -11.83 9.16 0.84
C LEU A 102 -13.02 8.31 1.28
N MET A 103 -13.60 7.50 0.38
CA MET A 103 -14.64 6.53 0.72
C MET A 103 -14.09 5.46 1.68
N ALA A 104 -12.88 4.95 1.45
CA ALA A 104 -12.24 4.00 2.37
C ALA A 104 -12.05 4.64 3.74
N VAL A 105 -11.50 5.85 3.79
CA VAL A 105 -11.32 6.61 5.04
C VAL A 105 -12.64 6.73 5.81
N MET A 106 -13.75 7.03 5.13
CA MET A 106 -15.07 7.09 5.76
C MET A 106 -15.51 5.74 6.35
N GLY A 107 -15.21 4.63 5.69
CA GLY A 107 -15.47 3.27 6.19
C GLY A 107 -14.65 2.89 7.43
N LEU A 108 -13.38 3.33 7.49
CA LEU A 108 -12.50 3.11 8.64
C LEU A 108 -12.79 4.06 9.81
N LEU A 109 -13.22 5.30 9.52
CA LEU A 109 -13.41 6.35 10.50
C LEU A 109 -14.50 6.03 11.53
N PHE A 110 -15.67 5.55 11.09
CA PHE A 110 -16.79 5.34 12.01
C PHE A 110 -16.54 4.25 13.05
N PRO A 111 -16.03 3.04 12.69
CA PRO A 111 -15.64 2.05 13.67
C PRO A 111 -14.61 2.58 14.68
N ALA A 112 -13.60 3.32 14.22
CA ALA A 112 -12.56 3.88 15.08
C ALA A 112 -13.10 4.95 16.05
N VAL A 113 -13.97 5.84 15.57
CA VAL A 113 -14.58 6.88 16.41
C VAL A 113 -15.51 6.27 17.45
N LEU A 114 -16.38 5.33 17.05
CA LEU A 114 -17.28 4.65 17.99
C LEU A 114 -16.50 3.97 19.11
N HIS A 115 -15.45 3.23 18.76
CA HIS A 115 -14.57 2.58 19.74
C HIS A 115 -13.90 3.59 20.68
N PHE A 116 -13.49 4.75 20.17
CA PHE A 116 -12.84 5.78 20.98
C PHE A 116 -13.83 6.50 21.92
N THR A 117 -15.05 6.76 21.47
CA THR A 117 -16.06 7.48 22.25
C THR A 117 -16.85 6.57 23.19
N HIS A 118 -16.78 5.24 23.02
CA HIS A 118 -17.58 4.25 23.76
C HIS A 118 -19.10 4.53 23.65
N THR A 119 -19.54 5.01 22.49
CA THR A 119 -20.94 5.40 22.22
C THR A 119 -21.70 4.35 21.41
N GLU A 120 -21.13 3.17 21.20
CA GLU A 120 -21.75 2.06 20.50
C GLU A 120 -22.88 1.42 21.31
N MET A 121 -23.96 0.99 20.64
CA MET A 121 -25.13 0.42 21.33
C MET A 121 -24.83 -0.87 22.07
N HIS A 122 -23.96 -1.71 21.51
CA HIS A 122 -23.49 -2.93 22.14
C HIS A 122 -21.96 -2.96 22.12
N PHE A 123 -21.38 -2.74 23.30
CA PHE A 123 -19.93 -2.65 23.52
C PHE A 123 -19.16 -3.78 22.80
N GLY A 124 -18.22 -3.40 21.93
CA GLY A 124 -17.39 -4.29 21.10
C GLY A 124 -18.11 -5.13 20.02
N LYS A 125 -19.43 -5.33 20.10
CA LYS A 125 -20.20 -6.09 19.08
C LYS A 125 -20.64 -5.21 17.93
N SER A 126 -21.12 -4.00 18.24
CA SER A 126 -21.62 -3.06 17.24
C SER A 126 -20.52 -2.60 16.28
N GLU A 127 -19.29 -2.41 16.77
CA GLU A 127 -18.14 -2.01 15.96
C GLU A 127 -17.72 -3.10 14.96
N LEU A 128 -17.66 -4.35 15.40
CA LEU A 128 -17.30 -5.49 14.54
C LEU A 128 -18.38 -5.71 13.46
N VAL A 129 -19.66 -5.60 13.82
CA VAL A 129 -20.77 -5.69 12.87
C VAL A 129 -20.70 -4.55 11.85
N LEU A 130 -20.45 -3.32 12.31
CA LEU A 130 -20.28 -2.15 11.43
C LEU A 130 -19.08 -2.33 10.50
N SER A 131 -17.97 -2.85 11.01
CA SER A 131 -16.75 -3.12 10.24
C SER A 131 -17.00 -4.14 9.12
N ARG A 132 -17.74 -5.23 9.42
CA ARG A 132 -18.13 -6.23 8.42
C ARG A 132 -19.06 -5.65 7.36
N PHE A 133 -20.06 -4.88 7.78
CA PHE A 133 -20.97 -4.20 6.87
C PHE A 133 -20.23 -3.23 5.94
N SER A 134 -19.40 -2.36 6.50
CA SER A 134 -18.59 -1.41 5.74
C SER A 134 -17.64 -2.12 4.79
N SER A 135 -17.04 -3.24 5.20
CA SER A 135 -16.17 -4.05 4.34
C SER A 135 -16.90 -4.61 3.12
N CYS A 136 -18.12 -5.14 3.29
CA CYS A 136 -18.93 -5.60 2.17
C CYS A 136 -19.26 -4.45 1.20
N VAL A 137 -19.61 -3.27 1.71
CA VAL A 137 -19.89 -2.08 0.88
C VAL A 137 -18.65 -1.64 0.11
N MET A 138 -17.48 -1.59 0.76
CA MET A 138 -16.21 -1.22 0.13
C MET A 138 -15.81 -2.20 -0.98
N LEU A 139 -15.98 -3.51 -0.76
CA LEU A 139 -15.70 -4.53 -1.78
C LEU A 139 -16.64 -4.42 -2.98
N VAL A 140 -17.93 -4.15 -2.77
CA VAL A 140 -18.89 -3.90 -3.86
C VAL A 140 -18.51 -2.63 -4.63
N ALA A 141 -18.14 -1.56 -3.93
CA ALA A 141 -17.68 -0.32 -4.56
C ALA A 141 -16.40 -0.52 -5.38
N TYR A 142 -15.45 -1.30 -4.86
CA TYR A 142 -14.23 -1.66 -5.60
C TYR A 142 -14.54 -2.52 -6.83
N GLY A 143 -15.43 -3.51 -6.71
CA GLY A 143 -15.88 -4.31 -7.84
C GLY A 143 -16.54 -3.45 -8.93
N ALA A 144 -17.41 -2.51 -8.54
CA ALA A 144 -18.00 -1.56 -9.45
C ALA A 144 -16.95 -0.64 -10.11
N TYR A 145 -15.94 -0.21 -9.36
CA TYR A 145 -14.81 0.55 -9.88
C TYR A 145 -14.01 -0.24 -10.92
N ILE A 146 -13.69 -1.51 -10.66
CA ILE A 146 -12.99 -2.36 -11.63
C ILE A 146 -13.83 -2.55 -12.90
N ILE A 147 -15.15 -2.80 -12.76
CA ILE A 147 -16.05 -2.90 -13.92
C ILE A 147 -16.07 -1.59 -14.71
N PHE A 148 -16.16 -0.46 -14.03
CA PHE A 148 -16.12 0.86 -14.64
C PHE A 148 -14.80 1.09 -15.38
N GLN A 149 -13.66 0.75 -14.76
CA GLN A 149 -12.33 0.88 -15.36
C GLN A 149 -12.22 -0.01 -16.60
N LEU A 150 -12.59 -1.28 -16.51
CA LEU A 150 -12.54 -2.23 -17.64
C LEU A 150 -13.49 -1.85 -18.78
N THR A 151 -14.65 -1.26 -18.48
CA THR A 151 -15.64 -0.87 -19.49
C THR A 151 -15.30 0.45 -20.16
N ASN A 152 -14.91 1.47 -19.40
CA ASN A 152 -14.57 2.78 -19.96
C ASN A 152 -13.20 2.80 -20.65
N GLN A 153 -12.23 1.99 -20.21
CA GLN A 153 -10.93 1.89 -20.87
C GLN A 153 -10.99 1.15 -22.21
N LYS A 154 -12.06 0.39 -22.52
CA LYS A 154 -12.30 -0.14 -23.88
C LYS A 154 -12.46 0.96 -24.95
N ASN A 155 -12.79 2.19 -24.54
CA ASN A 155 -12.93 3.34 -25.44
C ASN A 155 -11.70 4.28 -25.46
N LEU A 156 -10.68 4.06 -24.61
CA LEU A 156 -9.51 4.96 -24.49
C LEU A 156 -8.16 4.26 -24.66
N TYR A 157 -8.13 2.94 -24.77
CA TYR A 157 -6.90 2.16 -24.88
C TYR A 157 -6.71 1.63 -26.30
N SER A 158 -6.30 2.51 -27.21
CA SER A 158 -5.31 2.09 -28.21
C SER A 158 -4.06 1.64 -27.44
N PRO A 159 -3.38 0.58 -27.87
CA PRO A 159 -2.31 -0.03 -27.08
C PRO A 159 -1.28 1.03 -26.67
N ILE A 160 -0.81 0.95 -25.42
CA ILE A 160 0.38 1.66 -24.94
C ILE A 160 1.57 1.15 -25.76
N SER A 161 1.75 1.73 -26.94
CA SER A 161 2.86 1.69 -27.87
C SER A 161 2.43 2.62 -29.01
N GLU A 162 3.19 3.67 -29.27
CA GLU A 162 2.93 4.73 -30.28
C GLU A 162 1.96 5.87 -29.89
N GLU A 163 2.41 6.79 -29.04
CA GLU A 163 2.15 8.22 -29.29
C GLU A 163 3.39 9.03 -28.93
N GLY A 164 4.41 8.87 -29.78
CA GLY A 164 5.50 9.81 -29.93
C GLY A 164 5.44 10.39 -31.35
N THR A 165 5.05 11.65 -31.45
CA THR A 165 5.31 12.55 -32.58
C THR A 165 4.50 12.30 -33.87
N GLN A 166 3.36 13.00 -34.01
CA GLN A 166 2.88 13.38 -35.35
C GLN A 166 3.77 14.52 -35.88
N THR A 167 4.83 14.17 -36.59
CA THR A 167 5.40 14.98 -37.66
C THR A 167 5.71 14.04 -38.82
N GLU A 168 5.21 14.39 -39.99
CA GLU A 168 5.29 13.68 -41.27
C GLU A 168 6.73 13.30 -41.66
N GLY A 169 6.92 12.10 -42.23
CA GLY A 169 8.09 11.76 -43.06
C GLY A 169 8.76 10.39 -42.83
N GLU A 170 8.48 9.45 -43.74
CA GLU A 170 9.39 8.40 -44.27
C GLU A 170 9.91 7.26 -43.37
N GLY A 171 9.29 6.09 -43.55
CA GLY A 171 9.94 4.76 -43.73
C GLY A 171 11.12 4.36 -42.83
N GLY A 172 10.83 3.78 -41.67
CA GLY A 172 11.79 3.00 -40.88
C GLY A 172 11.05 1.96 -40.04
N SER A 173 11.33 0.68 -40.26
CA SER A 173 10.81 -0.46 -39.51
C SER A 173 11.06 -0.30 -38.00
N ALA A 174 10.01 -0.02 -37.24
CA ALA A 174 10.03 -0.07 -35.79
C ALA A 174 10.05 -1.55 -35.35
N ASP A 175 11.18 -1.98 -34.78
CA ASP A 175 11.27 -3.22 -34.04
C ASP A 175 10.22 -3.20 -32.93
N ASN A 176 9.23 -4.06 -33.07
CA ASN A 176 8.36 -4.44 -31.96
C ASN A 176 9.24 -5.29 -31.03
N GLU A 177 9.67 -4.72 -29.90
CA GLU A 177 10.24 -5.53 -28.82
C GLU A 177 9.13 -6.48 -28.32
N GLU A 178 9.13 -7.71 -28.85
CA GLU A 178 8.33 -8.81 -28.33
C GLU A 178 8.75 -9.06 -26.87
N PRO A 179 7.83 -9.36 -25.94
CA PRO A 179 8.19 -9.68 -24.57
C PRO A 179 9.12 -10.91 -24.57
N ASP A 180 10.32 -10.75 -23.99
CA ASP A 180 11.40 -11.76 -23.93
C ASP A 180 11.04 -13.07 -23.19
N ILE A 181 9.80 -13.22 -22.70
CA ILE A 181 9.37 -14.30 -21.83
C ILE A 181 8.08 -14.93 -22.37
N SER A 182 8.08 -16.25 -22.54
CA SER A 182 6.89 -16.99 -22.94
C SER A 182 5.80 -16.90 -21.87
N LYS A 183 4.52 -16.90 -22.29
CA LYS A 183 3.36 -16.91 -21.37
C LYS A 183 3.43 -18.03 -20.33
N TRP A 184 3.93 -19.20 -20.74
CA TRP A 184 4.09 -20.36 -19.85
C TRP A 184 5.22 -20.18 -18.84
N GLU A 185 6.32 -19.55 -19.25
CA GLU A 185 7.43 -19.21 -18.36
C GLU A 185 6.98 -18.16 -17.32
N SER A 186 6.16 -17.21 -17.72
CA SER A 186 5.56 -16.21 -16.83
C SER A 186 4.66 -16.85 -15.76
N ILE A 187 3.78 -17.78 -16.14
CA ILE A 187 2.94 -18.53 -15.19
C ILE A 187 3.80 -19.33 -14.19
N MET A 188 4.85 -19.99 -14.69
CA MET A 188 5.77 -20.76 -13.85
C MET A 188 6.48 -19.85 -12.84
N TRP A 189 7.04 -18.72 -13.28
CA TRP A 189 7.70 -17.75 -12.41
C TRP A 189 6.75 -17.14 -11.40
N LEU A 190 5.52 -16.80 -11.81
CA LEU A 190 4.50 -16.27 -10.91
C LEU A 190 4.19 -17.25 -9.78
N PHE A 191 4.02 -18.53 -10.10
CA PHE A 191 3.76 -19.58 -9.12
C PHE A 191 4.94 -19.77 -8.16
N ILE A 192 6.17 -19.80 -8.69
CA ILE A 192 7.40 -19.97 -7.89
C ILE A 192 7.58 -18.79 -6.94
N LEU A 193 7.49 -17.55 -7.43
CA LEU A 193 7.64 -16.34 -6.61
C LEU A 193 6.55 -16.24 -5.55
N THR A 194 5.28 -16.50 -5.92
CA THR A 194 4.16 -16.49 -4.97
C THR A 194 4.37 -17.54 -3.86
N SER A 195 4.83 -18.74 -4.23
CA SER A 195 5.12 -19.80 -3.26
C SER A 195 6.27 -19.43 -2.32
N LEU A 196 7.33 -18.84 -2.86
CA LEU A 196 8.48 -18.39 -2.08
C LEU A 196 8.10 -17.26 -1.11
N ILE A 197 7.36 -16.25 -1.58
CA ILE A 197 6.84 -15.15 -0.74
C ILE A 197 5.95 -15.72 0.37
N SER A 198 5.09 -16.69 0.06
CA SER A 198 4.24 -17.36 1.05
C SER A 198 5.07 -18.02 2.16
N ILE A 199 6.11 -18.78 1.81
CA ILE A 199 7.01 -19.41 2.79
C ILE A 199 7.75 -18.35 3.62
N LEU A 200 8.31 -17.33 2.98
CA LEU A 200 9.05 -16.25 3.66
C LEU A 200 8.15 -15.40 4.56
N SER A 201 6.88 -15.23 4.19
CA SER A 201 5.92 -14.41 4.94
C SER A 201 5.66 -14.98 6.34
N GLU A 202 5.67 -16.30 6.50
CA GLU A 202 5.54 -16.93 7.82
C GLU A 202 6.73 -16.60 8.72
N TYR A 203 7.97 -16.73 8.21
CA TYR A 203 9.17 -16.36 8.95
C TYR A 203 9.21 -14.88 9.29
N LEU A 204 8.83 -14.02 8.34
CA LEU A 204 8.76 -12.58 8.52
C LEU A 204 7.78 -12.20 9.63
N VAL A 205 6.54 -12.71 9.59
CA VAL A 205 5.51 -12.41 10.60
C VAL A 205 5.96 -12.85 11.99
N ASN A 206 6.55 -14.05 12.11
CA ASN A 206 7.07 -14.55 13.38
C ASN A 206 8.28 -13.73 13.89
N ALA A 207 9.05 -13.10 13.00
CA ALA A 207 10.19 -12.27 13.36
C ALA A 207 9.79 -10.86 13.86
N ILE A 208 8.58 -10.37 13.58
CA ILE A 208 8.16 -9.00 13.95
C ILE A 208 8.21 -8.80 15.48
N GLU A 209 7.64 -9.72 16.26
CA GLU A 209 7.65 -9.63 17.72
C GLU A 209 9.09 -9.70 18.27
N GLY A 210 9.90 -10.63 17.74
CA GLY A 210 11.31 -10.77 18.13
C GLY A 210 12.15 -9.53 17.81
N ALA A 211 11.94 -8.92 16.63
CA ALA A 211 12.61 -7.69 16.22
C ALA A 211 12.22 -6.50 17.10
N SER A 212 10.94 -6.38 17.47
CA SER A 212 10.46 -5.34 18.39
C SER A 212 11.16 -5.41 19.75
N VAL A 213 11.28 -6.61 20.33
CA VAL A 213 11.98 -6.83 21.60
C VAL A 213 13.48 -6.56 21.48
N ALA A 214 14.13 -7.05 20.43
CA ALA A 214 15.58 -6.93 20.26
C ALA A 214 16.03 -5.48 19.98
N MET A 215 15.25 -4.72 19.20
CA MET A 215 15.56 -3.33 18.83
C MET A 215 14.95 -2.30 19.79
N ASN A 216 14.08 -2.73 20.72
CA ASN A 216 13.33 -1.86 21.62
C ASN A 216 12.53 -0.77 20.88
N ILE A 217 11.86 -1.18 19.79
CA ILE A 217 10.99 -0.31 18.98
C ILE A 217 9.56 -0.88 18.92
N PRO A 218 8.53 -0.03 18.81
CA PRO A 218 7.14 -0.49 18.76
C PRO A 218 6.85 -1.41 17.57
N ILE A 219 5.99 -2.43 17.77
CA ILE A 219 5.47 -3.28 16.68
C ILE A 219 4.80 -2.43 15.61
N SER A 220 4.04 -1.41 16.02
CA SER A 220 3.42 -0.42 15.12
C SER A 220 4.44 0.24 14.20
N PHE A 221 5.61 0.64 14.70
CA PHE A 221 6.66 1.23 13.86
C PHE A 221 7.23 0.22 12.85
N ILE A 222 7.49 -1.02 13.27
CA ILE A 222 7.96 -2.07 12.36
C ILE A 222 6.93 -2.34 11.27
N SER A 223 5.67 -2.54 11.65
CA SER A 223 4.60 -2.93 10.74
C SER A 223 4.15 -1.80 9.81
N VAL A 224 4.09 -0.55 10.29
CA VAL A 224 3.60 0.59 9.50
C VAL A 224 4.72 1.24 8.67
N ILE A 225 5.95 1.31 9.19
CA ILE A 225 7.03 2.06 8.55
C ILE A 225 8.02 1.12 7.84
N LEU A 226 8.62 0.18 8.56
CA LEU A 226 9.72 -0.62 7.99
C LEU A 226 9.23 -1.68 7.00
N LEU A 227 8.18 -2.40 7.36
CA LEU A 227 7.69 -3.53 6.57
C LEU A 227 7.25 -3.12 5.15
N PRO A 228 6.48 -2.05 4.93
CA PRO A 228 6.06 -1.64 3.59
C PRO A 228 7.21 -1.14 2.71
N ILE A 229 8.24 -0.53 3.29
CA ILE A 229 9.44 -0.10 2.54
C ILE A 229 10.10 -1.31 1.90
N VAL A 230 10.25 -2.40 2.65
CA VAL A 230 10.87 -3.63 2.15
C VAL A 230 9.92 -4.40 1.24
N GLY A 231 8.65 -4.54 1.64
CA GLY A 231 7.65 -5.31 0.91
C GLY A 231 7.38 -4.78 -0.50
N ASN A 232 7.48 -3.46 -0.69
CA ASN A 232 7.08 -2.79 -1.92
C ASN A 232 8.26 -2.14 -2.66
N ALA A 233 9.50 -2.40 -2.26
CA ALA A 233 10.69 -1.74 -2.80
C ALA A 233 10.79 -1.80 -4.33
N ALA A 234 10.41 -2.93 -4.93
CA ALA A 234 10.41 -3.11 -6.38
C ALA A 234 9.40 -2.18 -7.09
N GLU A 235 8.19 -2.08 -6.56
CA GLU A 235 7.17 -1.15 -7.06
C GLU A 235 7.58 0.30 -6.88
N HIS A 236 8.24 0.61 -5.75
CA HIS A 236 8.75 1.95 -5.45
C HIS A 236 9.78 2.38 -6.49
N ALA A 237 10.74 1.51 -6.78
CA ALA A 237 11.76 1.74 -7.79
C ALA A 237 11.14 1.94 -9.19
N GLY A 238 10.15 1.11 -9.55
CA GLY A 238 9.41 1.23 -10.80
C GLY A 238 8.70 2.58 -10.94
N ALA A 239 7.95 2.99 -9.92
CA ALA A 239 7.24 4.27 -9.92
C ALA A 239 8.18 5.47 -10.09
N ILE A 240 9.30 5.49 -9.34
CA ILE A 240 10.31 6.55 -9.44
C ILE A 240 10.92 6.58 -10.84
N MET A 241 11.28 5.42 -11.40
CA MET A 241 11.82 5.32 -12.75
C MET A 241 10.84 5.86 -13.80
N PHE A 242 9.54 5.53 -13.70
CA PHE A 242 8.54 6.05 -14.64
C PHE A 242 8.38 7.56 -14.54
N ALA A 243 8.38 8.12 -13.32
CA ALA A 243 8.35 9.58 -13.15
C ALA A 243 9.60 10.27 -13.73
N MET A 244 10.78 9.67 -13.58
CA MET A 244 12.03 10.14 -14.21
C MET A 244 12.04 10.01 -15.73
N LYS A 245 11.19 9.17 -16.32
CA LYS A 245 10.99 9.02 -17.78
C LYS A 245 9.84 9.86 -18.32
N ASP A 246 9.36 10.84 -17.55
CA ASP A 246 8.21 11.71 -17.88
C ASP A 246 6.87 10.97 -18.05
N LYS A 247 6.76 9.77 -17.48
CA LYS A 247 5.54 8.94 -17.49
C LYS A 247 4.83 9.03 -16.15
N LEU A 248 4.46 10.26 -15.77
CA LEU A 248 3.96 10.57 -14.44
C LEU A 248 2.62 9.87 -14.15
N ASP A 249 1.73 9.75 -15.14
CA ASP A 249 0.45 9.01 -15.01
C ASP A 249 0.64 7.56 -14.57
N ILE A 250 1.69 6.89 -15.08
CA ILE A 250 2.01 5.52 -14.71
C ILE A 250 2.48 5.47 -13.25
N SER A 251 3.34 6.41 -12.84
CA SER A 251 3.80 6.49 -11.45
C SER A 251 2.66 6.76 -10.47
N LEU A 252 1.72 7.65 -10.79
CA LEU A 252 0.53 7.88 -9.96
C LEU A 252 -0.39 6.66 -9.96
N GLY A 253 -0.51 5.97 -11.10
CA GLY A 253 -1.24 4.71 -11.20
C GLY A 253 -0.69 3.64 -10.26
N VAL A 254 0.63 3.48 -10.20
CA VAL A 254 1.30 2.56 -9.28
C VAL A 254 1.04 2.98 -7.83
N ALA A 255 1.34 4.22 -7.43
CA ALA A 255 1.21 4.66 -6.05
C ALA A 255 -0.25 4.76 -5.56
N ILE A 256 -1.10 5.50 -6.28
CA ILE A 256 -2.49 5.78 -5.90
C ILE A 256 -3.40 4.60 -6.20
N GLY A 257 -3.19 3.91 -7.32
CA GLY A 257 -3.94 2.70 -7.65
C GLY A 257 -3.68 1.59 -6.64
N SER A 258 -2.42 1.31 -6.29
CA SER A 258 -2.07 0.33 -5.25
C SER A 258 -2.71 0.70 -3.90
N SER A 259 -2.58 1.95 -3.47
CA SER A 259 -3.18 2.41 -2.22
C SER A 259 -4.71 2.28 -2.21
N THR A 260 -5.36 2.63 -3.32
CA THR A 260 -6.81 2.51 -3.48
C THR A 260 -7.25 1.06 -3.39
N GLN A 261 -6.49 0.16 -4.00
CA GLN A 261 -6.75 -1.28 -3.91
C GLN A 261 -6.55 -1.79 -2.49
N ILE A 262 -5.45 -1.45 -1.80
CA ILE A 262 -5.23 -1.91 -0.43
C ILE A 262 -6.37 -1.41 0.47
N ALA A 263 -6.77 -0.15 0.31
CA ALA A 263 -7.82 0.46 1.10
C ALA A 263 -9.21 -0.13 0.82
N MET A 264 -9.62 -0.23 -0.45
CA MET A 264 -10.96 -0.63 -0.87
C MET A 264 -11.14 -2.15 -1.08
N PHE A 265 -10.05 -2.89 -1.22
CA PHE A 265 -10.04 -4.34 -1.36
C PHE A 265 -9.25 -5.03 -0.24
N GLY A 266 -7.96 -4.74 -0.06
CA GLY A 266 -7.10 -5.54 0.84
C GLY A 266 -7.53 -5.54 2.31
N ILE A 267 -7.80 -4.36 2.87
CA ILE A 267 -8.31 -4.19 4.23
C ILE A 267 -9.69 -4.87 4.40
N PRO A 268 -10.73 -4.54 3.60
CA PRO A 268 -12.04 -5.15 3.79
C PRO A 268 -12.08 -6.64 3.44
N PHE A 269 -11.25 -7.10 2.50
CA PHE A 269 -11.05 -8.52 2.22
C PHE A 269 -10.53 -9.25 3.46
N SER A 270 -9.55 -8.67 4.17
CA SER A 270 -9.01 -9.23 5.40
C SER A 270 -10.07 -9.35 6.51
N VAL A 271 -10.99 -8.40 6.60
CA VAL A 271 -12.15 -8.46 7.52
C VAL A 271 -13.09 -9.60 7.16
N VAL A 272 -13.43 -9.76 5.87
CA VAL A 272 -14.31 -10.85 5.40
C VAL A 272 -13.66 -12.22 5.61
N VAL A 273 -12.38 -12.37 5.27
CA VAL A 273 -11.63 -13.62 5.53
C VAL A 273 -11.56 -13.91 7.03
N GLY A 274 -11.30 -12.90 7.86
CA GLY A 274 -11.32 -13.03 9.31
C GLY A 274 -12.68 -13.50 9.81
N TRP A 275 -13.77 -12.97 9.25
CA TRP A 275 -15.13 -13.40 9.58
C TRP A 275 -15.37 -14.88 9.22
N ILE A 276 -14.94 -15.33 8.03
CA ILE A 276 -15.05 -16.74 7.61
C ILE A 276 -14.22 -17.66 8.52
N MET A 277 -13.04 -17.21 8.96
CA MET A 277 -12.15 -17.95 9.85
C MET A 277 -12.56 -17.90 11.33
N GLY A 278 -13.63 -17.18 11.68
CA GLY A 278 -14.06 -16.99 13.07
C GLY A 278 -13.13 -16.09 13.89
N ARG A 279 -12.27 -15.29 13.24
CA ARG A 279 -11.40 -14.29 13.87
C ARG A 279 -12.10 -12.92 13.93
N PRO A 280 -11.99 -12.15 15.02
CA PRO A 280 -12.63 -10.85 15.15
C PRO A 280 -11.80 -9.73 14.46
N MET A 281 -11.48 -9.90 13.17
CA MET A 281 -10.85 -8.85 12.38
C MET A 281 -11.86 -7.73 12.12
N ASP A 282 -11.50 -6.49 12.41
CA ASP A 282 -12.35 -5.30 12.23
C ASP A 282 -11.62 -4.17 11.48
N LEU A 283 -12.34 -3.08 11.23
CA LEU A 283 -11.83 -1.86 10.60
C LEU A 283 -11.41 -0.81 11.64
N ASN A 284 -11.25 -1.18 12.91
CA ASN A 284 -10.85 -0.25 13.94
C ASN A 284 -9.31 -0.20 14.01
N PHE A 285 -8.73 0.77 13.31
CA PHE A 285 -7.28 0.97 13.32
C PHE A 285 -6.79 1.71 14.56
N GLN A 286 -7.71 2.18 15.42
CA GLN A 286 -7.52 3.18 16.47
C GLN A 286 -7.40 4.61 15.93
N LEU A 287 -7.51 5.59 16.84
CA LEU A 287 -7.68 7.00 16.49
C LEU A 287 -6.43 7.60 15.86
N PHE A 288 -5.24 7.25 16.36
CA PHE A 288 -3.98 7.80 15.85
C PHE A 288 -3.71 7.36 14.41
N GLU A 289 -3.85 6.07 14.14
CA GLU A 289 -3.71 5.44 12.84
C GLU A 289 -4.74 5.97 11.83
N THR A 290 -6.01 6.02 12.24
CA THR A 290 -7.10 6.54 11.42
C THR A 290 -6.91 8.02 11.10
N ALA A 291 -6.55 8.84 12.09
CA ALA A 291 -6.27 10.26 11.87
C ALA A 291 -5.09 10.47 10.91
N THR A 292 -4.03 9.67 11.05
CA THR A 292 -2.87 9.70 10.16
C THR A 292 -3.26 9.36 8.72
N LEU A 293 -4.11 8.35 8.52
CA LEU A 293 -4.64 7.99 7.20
C LEU A 293 -5.48 9.12 6.60
N VAL A 294 -6.42 9.68 7.38
CA VAL A 294 -7.28 10.81 6.95
C VAL A 294 -6.40 11.96 6.48
N MET A 295 -5.43 12.38 7.31
CA MET A 295 -4.55 13.49 6.98
C MET A 295 -3.70 13.21 5.74
N THR A 296 -3.20 11.99 5.59
CA THR A 296 -2.41 11.57 4.42
C THR A 296 -3.24 11.65 3.14
N VAL A 297 -4.44 11.08 3.14
CA VAL A 297 -5.33 11.10 1.98
C VAL A 297 -5.71 12.54 1.60
N LEU A 298 -5.99 13.40 2.59
CA LEU A 298 -6.29 14.81 2.34
C LEU A 298 -5.09 15.56 1.75
N VAL A 299 -3.91 15.43 2.34
CA VAL A 299 -2.69 16.07 1.85
C VAL A 299 -2.41 15.67 0.40
N VAL A 300 -2.47 14.38 0.08
CA VAL A 300 -2.22 13.89 -1.28
C VAL A 300 -3.30 14.38 -2.24
N ALA A 301 -4.58 14.34 -1.86
CA ALA A 301 -5.67 14.82 -2.72
C ALA A 301 -5.50 16.31 -3.07
N PHE A 302 -5.10 17.15 -2.10
CA PHE A 302 -4.81 18.56 -2.35
C PHE A 302 -3.57 18.76 -3.22
N MET A 303 -2.48 18.01 -2.98
CA MET A 303 -1.25 18.12 -3.77
C MET A 303 -1.46 17.78 -5.26
N LEU A 304 -2.42 16.88 -5.55
CA LEU A 304 -2.69 16.41 -6.89
C LEU A 304 -3.79 17.18 -7.65
N GLN A 305 -4.51 18.09 -6.98
CA GLN A 305 -5.67 18.79 -7.55
C GLN A 305 -5.31 19.61 -8.81
N GLU A 306 -4.09 20.16 -8.87
CA GLU A 306 -3.63 21.01 -9.96
C GLU A 306 -3.26 20.25 -11.23
N GLY A 307 -3.08 18.91 -11.16
CA GLY A 307 -2.63 18.06 -12.28
C GLY A 307 -1.21 18.30 -12.78
N THR A 308 -0.42 19.06 -12.02
CA THR A 308 1.00 19.31 -12.28
C THR A 308 1.85 18.81 -11.11
N SER A 309 3.05 18.34 -11.43
CA SER A 309 4.07 17.93 -10.46
C SER A 309 5.31 18.81 -10.57
N ASN A 310 5.94 19.04 -9.42
CA ASN A 310 7.26 19.64 -9.31
C ASN A 310 8.03 18.97 -8.16
N TYR A 311 9.35 19.18 -8.15
CA TYR A 311 10.23 18.57 -7.15
C TYR A 311 9.88 18.99 -5.72
N PHE A 312 9.31 20.19 -5.53
CA PHE A 312 8.95 20.70 -4.21
C PHE A 312 7.72 19.99 -3.62
N LYS A 313 6.70 19.69 -4.44
CA LYS A 313 5.59 18.81 -4.05
C LYS A 313 6.09 17.44 -3.60
N GLY A 314 7.07 16.88 -4.33
CA GLY A 314 7.72 15.63 -3.94
C GLY A 314 8.43 15.71 -2.59
N LEU A 315 9.23 16.76 -2.39
CA LEU A 315 9.91 17.00 -1.11
C LEU A 315 8.90 17.16 0.05
N MET A 316 7.81 17.89 -0.15
CA MET A 316 6.77 18.06 0.87
C MET A 316 6.17 16.72 1.31
N LEU A 317 5.85 15.82 0.37
CA LEU A 317 5.31 14.49 0.69
C LEU A 317 6.32 13.64 1.47
N LEU A 318 7.61 13.71 1.13
CA LEU A 318 8.66 13.01 1.87
C LEU A 318 8.80 13.56 3.30
N LEU A 319 8.76 14.88 3.48
CA LEU A 319 8.80 15.48 4.82
C LEU A 319 7.56 15.07 5.64
N CYS A 320 6.38 15.00 5.03
CA CYS A 320 5.18 14.46 5.67
C CYS A 320 5.38 12.99 6.09
N TYR A 321 5.97 12.15 5.25
CA TYR A 321 6.28 10.76 5.60
C TYR A 321 7.23 10.67 6.80
N LEU A 322 8.26 11.51 6.86
CA LEU A 322 9.19 11.55 7.99
C LEU A 322 8.50 11.96 9.30
N ILE A 323 7.57 12.92 9.26
CA ILE A 323 6.76 13.32 10.41
C ILE A 323 5.87 12.15 10.86
N VAL A 324 5.23 11.46 9.93
CA VAL A 324 4.41 10.27 10.20
C VAL A 324 5.26 9.15 10.83
N ALA A 325 6.43 8.87 10.26
CA ALA A 325 7.36 7.87 10.78
C ALA A 325 7.82 8.19 12.21
N ALA A 326 8.18 9.46 12.48
CA ALA A 326 8.51 9.91 13.83
C ALA A 326 7.33 9.76 14.80
N GLY A 327 6.10 10.03 14.34
CA GLY A 327 4.87 9.80 15.11
C GLY A 327 4.69 8.32 15.48
N PHE A 328 4.86 7.41 14.52
CA PHE A 328 4.78 5.97 14.78
C PHE A 328 5.93 5.45 15.65
N PHE A 329 7.09 6.09 15.63
CA PHE A 329 8.23 5.72 16.48
C PHE A 329 7.94 5.95 17.97
N VAL A 330 7.16 6.99 18.29
CA VAL A 330 6.75 7.32 19.66
C VAL A 330 5.36 6.79 20.02
N HIS A 331 4.64 6.19 19.08
CA HIS A 331 3.30 5.62 19.27
C HIS A 331 3.38 4.19 19.77
N ILE A 332 2.64 3.89 20.85
CA ILE A 332 2.52 2.54 21.40
C ILE A 332 1.05 2.14 21.37
N ASP A 333 0.78 0.96 20.83
CA ASP A 333 -0.57 0.43 20.73
C ASP A 333 -1.17 0.18 22.13
N PRO A 334 -2.33 0.78 22.47
CA PRO A 334 -3.06 0.53 23.72
C PRO A 334 -3.28 -0.95 24.06
N GLU A 335 -3.48 -1.83 23.07
CA GLU A 335 -3.63 -3.27 23.33
C GLU A 335 -2.30 -3.91 23.76
N SER A 336 -1.18 -3.46 23.18
CA SER A 336 0.15 -3.89 23.59
C SER A 336 0.48 -3.44 25.02
N VAL A 337 0.03 -2.24 25.40
CA VAL A 337 0.12 -1.72 26.78
C VAL A 337 -0.74 -2.55 27.74
N ARG A 338 -1.97 -2.91 27.36
CA ARG A 338 -2.84 -3.75 28.18
C ARG A 338 -2.25 -5.15 28.40
N LYS A 339 -1.66 -5.75 27.35
CA LYS A 339 -1.00 -7.06 27.44
C LYS A 339 0.24 -7.00 28.31
N SER A 340 1.05 -5.94 28.23
CA SER A 340 2.23 -5.76 29.08
C SER A 340 1.84 -5.51 30.55
N LEU A 341 0.81 -4.70 30.83
CA LEU A 341 0.28 -4.51 32.20
C LEU A 341 -0.29 -5.82 32.79
N ASN A 342 -1.03 -6.60 32.00
CA ASN A 342 -1.54 -7.89 32.46
C ASN A 342 -0.43 -8.90 32.76
N ILE A 343 0.66 -8.89 31.97
CA ILE A 343 1.86 -9.67 32.28
C ILE A 343 2.48 -9.18 33.59
N HIS A 344 2.63 -7.86 33.80
CA HIS A 344 3.20 -7.29 35.03
C HIS A 344 2.36 -7.57 36.28
N LEU A 345 1.03 -7.60 36.16
CA LEU A 345 0.13 -8.02 37.24
C LEU A 345 0.20 -9.53 37.54
N SER A 346 0.56 -10.34 36.54
CA SER A 346 0.73 -11.80 36.67
C SER A 346 2.12 -12.19 37.19
N SER A 347 3.13 -11.38 36.90
CA SER A 347 4.52 -11.58 37.33
C SER A 347 4.89 -10.61 38.44
N ASN A 348 4.62 -10.98 39.70
CA ASN A 348 5.25 -10.37 40.88
C ASN A 348 6.76 -10.72 40.93
N LEU A 349 7.52 -10.30 39.92
CA LEU A 349 8.98 -10.31 39.88
C LEU A 349 9.49 -9.18 38.96
N GLN A 350 9.56 -7.99 39.56
CA GLN A 350 10.68 -7.04 39.51
C GLN A 350 11.50 -6.93 38.21
N TYR A 351 11.09 -6.02 37.32
CA TYR A 351 11.99 -5.28 36.40
C TYR A 351 11.58 -3.79 36.39
N PRO A 352 12.47 -2.85 36.80
CA PRO A 352 12.20 -1.42 36.66
C PRO A 352 12.67 -0.95 35.27
N GLY A 353 11.84 -0.26 34.48
CA GLY A 353 12.41 0.37 33.28
C GLY A 353 11.49 1.12 32.31
N VAL A 354 10.25 0.70 32.06
CA VAL A 354 9.51 1.23 30.89
C VAL A 354 8.33 2.14 31.24
N VAL A 355 7.90 2.19 32.50
CA VAL A 355 6.74 3.03 32.91
C VAL A 355 7.14 4.46 33.32
N TYR A 356 8.43 4.76 33.53
CA TYR A 356 8.82 6.04 34.14
C TYR A 356 9.07 7.22 33.18
N LEU A 357 9.15 7.01 31.87
CA LEU A 357 9.47 8.11 30.94
C LEU A 357 8.29 9.04 30.57
N CYS A 358 7.05 8.64 30.83
CA CYS A 358 5.88 9.51 30.64
C CYS A 358 5.50 10.33 31.89
N ALA A 359 6.10 10.06 33.05
CA ALA A 359 5.76 10.76 34.30
C ALA A 359 6.72 11.91 34.66
N SER A 360 7.84 12.08 33.95
CA SER A 360 8.89 13.04 34.33
C SER A 360 9.00 14.29 33.44
N THR A 361 8.08 14.51 32.50
CA THR A 361 8.04 15.72 31.65
C THR A 361 6.81 16.60 31.88
N GLN A 362 6.16 16.49 33.03
CA GLN A 362 5.31 17.57 33.57
C GLN A 362 6.07 18.28 34.70
N LEU A 363 6.83 19.30 34.31
CA LEU A 363 7.24 20.43 35.16
C LEU A 363 7.30 21.69 34.31
#